data_AF-A0A329CV06-F1
#
_entry.id   AF-A0A329CV06-F1
#
_cell.length_a   1.000
_cell.length_b   1.000
_cell.length_c   1.000
_cell.angle_alpha   90.00
_cell.angle_beta   90.00
_cell.angle_gamma   90.00
#
_symmetry.space_group_name_H-M   'P 1'
#
loop_
_entity.id
_entity.type
_entity.pdbx_description
1 polymer ?
#
loop_
_entity_poly.entity_id
_entity_poly.type
_entity_poly.pdbx_seq_one_letter_code
_entity_poly.pdbx_strand_id
1 'polypeptide(L)'
;MKELKKRAVNKQVVLGTGLALLLSACGGGSSGGSGSTSNSANLSAVQQNYESAALAANGGLHYVSGALSFTTSSTGVLGMSSNSTFYSDDSSVAQSPANGAQMLSVSYSSVSSALRVPTLAVDRLVTNGAVASTAMPPQVQVSYNGANVQEDYLAADGKTTLRTVLGTSYTVVPLTGLISASPAELFANSAVGLITNTINGQALYNTQATWQTGAAYVKVVRQYAADTLYAYDCVAPATTGNTPTPCSAAISTLEGFFPYTSTADGKTYQLGDGQIVTVAGVRAWVANAQLGGATTDYRVYYQSNGGISAGYLIRSGTTLQITPLGGGTPQSNAYFLNGAALGSLKSAISF
;
A
#
# COMPACT_ATOMS: atom_id res chain seq x y z
N MET A 1 4.47 -33.79 -19.39
CA MET A 1 3.93 -32.42 -19.48
C MET A 1 4.24 -31.70 -18.17
N LYS A 2 5.20 -30.78 -18.17
CA LYS A 2 5.63 -30.03 -16.98
C LYS A 2 4.71 -28.81 -16.82
N GLU A 3 3.92 -28.77 -15.74
CA GLU A 3 3.15 -27.57 -15.37
C GLU A 3 4.10 -26.38 -15.13
N LEU A 4 4.08 -25.40 -16.02
CA LEU A 4 4.72 -24.11 -15.81
C LEU A 4 3.80 -23.23 -14.97
N LYS A 5 3.84 -23.38 -13.64
CA LYS A 5 3.21 -22.42 -12.72
C LYS A 5 3.99 -21.10 -12.71
N LYS A 6 3.71 -20.21 -13.67
CA LYS A 6 4.07 -18.78 -13.54
C LYS A 6 3.13 -18.14 -12.52
N ARG A 7 3.57 -18.10 -11.26
CA ARG A 7 2.94 -17.31 -10.20
C ARG A 7 3.44 -15.87 -10.31
N ALA A 8 2.65 -14.97 -10.88
CA ALA A 8 2.88 -13.53 -10.76
C ALA A 8 2.37 -13.10 -9.37
N VAL A 9 3.28 -12.99 -8.40
CA VAL A 9 2.93 -12.61 -7.02
C VAL A 9 3.42 -11.18 -6.78
N ASN A 10 2.50 -10.26 -6.55
CA ASN A 10 2.82 -9.04 -5.83
C ASN A 10 2.76 -9.36 -4.33
N LYS A 11 3.92 -9.43 -3.65
CA LYS A 11 3.99 -9.50 -2.18
C LYS A 11 4.01 -8.07 -1.64
N GLN A 12 2.89 -7.38 -1.77
CA GLN A 12 2.55 -6.24 -0.92
C GLN A 12 1.23 -6.63 -0.27
N VAL A 13 1.37 -6.94 1.01
CA VAL A 13 0.38 -7.47 1.93
C VAL A 13 -0.45 -6.24 2.34
N VAL A 14 -1.52 -5.96 1.61
CA VAL A 14 -2.57 -5.00 2.02
C VAL A 14 -3.69 -5.82 2.65
N LEU A 15 -4.26 -5.27 3.71
CA LEU A 15 -4.71 -5.99 4.91
C LEU A 15 -6.19 -5.45 5.34
N GLY A 16 -7.22 -6.16 5.94
CA GLY A 16 -8.73 -5.95 5.78
C GLY A 16 -9.82 -7.11 5.71
N THR A 17 -10.87 -7.02 6.56
CA THR A 17 -12.27 -7.54 6.38
C THR A 17 -13.27 -6.62 7.10
N GLY A 18 -14.51 -6.49 6.58
CA GLY A 18 -15.41 -5.38 6.86
C GLY A 18 -16.67 -5.63 7.71
N LEU A 19 -17.44 -4.55 7.89
CA LEU A 19 -18.90 -4.55 8.02
C LEU A 19 -19.44 -3.20 7.52
N ALA A 20 -20.38 -3.24 6.59
CA ALA A 20 -21.02 -2.05 6.03
C ALA A 20 -22.07 -1.49 7.01
N LEU A 21 -22.00 -0.20 7.31
CA LEU A 21 -23.13 0.55 7.84
C LEU A 21 -23.54 1.60 6.82
N LEU A 22 -24.67 1.32 6.17
CA LEU A 22 -25.42 2.25 5.33
C LEU A 22 -25.95 3.38 6.22
N LEU A 23 -25.37 4.57 6.10
CA LEU A 23 -26.03 5.82 6.49
C LEU A 23 -26.49 6.51 5.20
N SER A 24 -27.73 6.22 4.82
CA SER A 24 -28.49 7.01 3.87
C SER A 24 -28.77 8.38 4.48
N ALA A 25 -28.05 9.41 4.04
CA ALA A 25 -28.49 10.78 4.22
C ALA A 25 -29.19 11.23 2.93
N CYS A 26 -30.52 11.17 2.97
CA CYS A 26 -31.39 11.90 2.05
C CYS A 26 -31.40 13.36 2.51
N GLY A 27 -31.00 14.28 1.64
CA GLY A 27 -31.01 15.72 1.92
C GLY A 27 -31.03 16.50 0.62
N GLY A 28 -32.23 16.69 0.07
CA GLY A 28 -32.46 17.61 -1.05
C GLY A 28 -32.41 19.07 -0.61
N GLY A 29 -31.97 19.93 -1.52
CA GLY A 29 -31.96 21.38 -1.31
C GLY A 29 -31.31 22.12 -2.48
N SER A 30 -32.09 22.31 -3.55
CA SER A 30 -31.76 23.21 -4.67
C SER A 30 -31.89 24.67 -4.21
N SER A 31 -30.81 25.44 -4.35
CA SER A 31 -30.87 26.88 -4.63
C SER A 31 -29.50 27.37 -5.11
N GLY A 32 -29.49 27.94 -6.31
CA GLY A 32 -28.29 28.42 -6.99
C GLY A 32 -27.51 29.44 -6.18
N GLY A 33 -26.21 29.18 -6.05
CA GLY A 33 -25.20 30.13 -5.58
C GLY A 33 -23.97 29.92 -6.45
N SER A 34 -23.55 30.99 -7.12
CA SER A 34 -22.34 31.06 -7.94
C SER A 34 -21.20 30.28 -7.30
N GLY A 35 -20.65 29.32 -8.04
CA GLY A 35 -19.54 28.49 -7.58
C GLY A 35 -18.40 29.38 -7.11
N SER A 36 -18.25 29.50 -5.80
CA SER A 36 -17.01 29.98 -5.21
C SER A 36 -15.97 28.94 -5.57
N THR A 37 -15.17 29.24 -6.58
CA THR A 37 -13.89 28.58 -6.81
C THR A 37 -13.16 28.60 -5.46
N SER A 38 -13.10 27.45 -4.79
CA SER A 38 -12.20 27.28 -3.65
C SER A 38 -10.84 27.80 -4.09
N ASN A 39 -10.26 28.71 -3.32
CA ASN A 39 -9.07 29.47 -3.66
C ASN A 39 -7.89 28.52 -3.97
N SER A 40 -7.80 28.04 -5.21
CA SER A 40 -6.70 27.21 -5.72
C SER A 40 -5.41 28.02 -5.84
N ALA A 41 -5.50 29.35 -5.71
CA ALA A 41 -4.43 30.32 -5.89
C ALA A 41 -3.27 30.19 -4.90
N ASN A 42 -3.42 29.47 -3.78
CA ASN A 42 -2.36 29.31 -2.76
C ASN A 42 -1.83 27.87 -2.63
N LEU A 43 -2.29 26.93 -3.45
CA LEU A 43 -1.80 25.54 -3.40
C LEU A 43 -0.52 25.38 -4.21
N SER A 44 0.42 24.57 -3.70
CA SER A 44 1.58 24.12 -4.48
C SER A 44 1.15 23.25 -5.67
N ALA A 45 2.00 23.11 -6.69
CA ALA A 45 1.72 22.20 -7.81
C ALA A 45 1.49 20.75 -7.35
N VAL A 46 2.20 20.31 -6.31
CA VAL A 46 2.02 18.99 -5.68
C VAL A 46 0.62 18.85 -5.08
N GLN A 47 0.16 19.86 -4.35
CA GLN A 47 -1.16 19.89 -3.71
C GLN A 47 -2.28 19.96 -4.75
N GLN A 48 -2.13 20.80 -5.78
CA GLN A 48 -3.08 20.90 -6.89
C GLN A 48 -3.23 19.55 -7.62
N ASN A 49 -2.11 18.89 -7.94
CA ASN A 49 -2.13 17.60 -8.62
C ASN A 49 -2.71 16.49 -7.74
N TYR A 50 -2.43 16.49 -6.44
CA TYR A 50 -3.07 15.60 -5.49
C TYR A 50 -4.60 15.81 -5.49
N GLU A 51 -5.06 17.04 -5.30
CA GLU A 51 -6.49 17.36 -5.23
C GLU A 51 -7.23 17.07 -6.53
N SER A 52 -6.57 17.16 -7.68
CA SER A 52 -7.17 16.89 -9.00
C SER A 52 -7.75 15.46 -9.13
N ALA A 53 -7.31 14.53 -8.28
CA ALA A 53 -7.85 13.17 -8.23
C ALA A 53 -8.33 12.76 -6.82
N ALA A 54 -7.64 13.16 -5.75
CA ALA A 54 -7.88 12.65 -4.41
C ALA A 54 -9.16 13.17 -3.74
N LEU A 55 -9.69 14.31 -4.18
CA LEU A 55 -10.97 14.81 -3.66
C LEU A 55 -12.10 13.84 -4.03
N ALA A 56 -13.01 13.58 -3.09
CA ALA A 56 -14.19 12.75 -3.35
C ALA A 56 -15.03 13.29 -4.51
N ALA A 57 -15.11 14.62 -4.66
CA ALA A 57 -15.76 15.28 -5.79
C ALA A 57 -15.10 14.97 -7.15
N ASN A 58 -13.82 14.56 -7.16
CA ASN A 58 -13.05 14.19 -8.34
C ASN A 58 -12.95 12.66 -8.53
N GLY A 59 -13.69 11.88 -7.72
CA GLY A 59 -13.78 10.42 -7.83
C GLY A 59 -12.81 9.64 -6.93
N GLY A 60 -11.79 10.29 -6.36
CA GLY A 60 -10.80 9.64 -5.50
C GLY A 60 -9.64 8.99 -6.26
N LEU A 61 -8.70 8.44 -5.46
CA LEU A 61 -7.52 7.72 -5.90
C LEU A 61 -7.74 6.21 -5.71
N HIS A 62 -7.44 5.44 -6.76
CA HIS A 62 -7.64 4.00 -6.79
C HIS A 62 -6.33 3.26 -7.05
N TYR A 63 -5.73 2.64 -6.04
CA TYR A 63 -4.54 1.82 -6.21
C TYR A 63 -4.91 0.38 -6.55
N VAL A 64 -4.58 -0.07 -7.75
CA VAL A 64 -4.93 -1.42 -8.20
C VAL A 64 -3.91 -2.43 -7.71
N SER A 65 -4.39 -3.53 -7.15
CA SER A 65 -3.61 -4.67 -6.65
C SER A 65 -4.22 -5.99 -7.09
N GLY A 66 -3.40 -7.03 -7.18
CA GLY A 66 -3.92 -8.36 -7.46
C GLY A 66 -2.85 -9.40 -7.73
N ALA A 67 -3.34 -10.61 -7.92
CA ALA A 67 -2.61 -11.79 -8.34
C ALA A 67 -3.61 -12.70 -9.04
N LEU A 68 -3.33 -13.05 -10.30
CA LEU A 68 -4.18 -13.95 -11.07
C LEU A 68 -3.51 -15.32 -11.15
N SER A 69 -4.28 -16.37 -10.91
CA SER A 69 -3.83 -17.76 -11.05
C SER A 69 -4.78 -18.48 -11.97
N PHE A 70 -4.24 -19.10 -13.02
CA PHE A 70 -5.00 -19.75 -14.07
C PHE A 70 -4.79 -21.25 -14.07
N THR A 71 -5.82 -21.98 -14.46
CA THR A 71 -5.78 -23.40 -14.81
C THR A 71 -6.21 -23.56 -16.25
N THR A 72 -5.62 -24.49 -16.98
CA THR A 72 -6.01 -24.80 -18.36
C THR A 72 -6.58 -26.21 -18.39
N SER A 73 -7.79 -26.36 -18.92
CA SER A 73 -8.35 -27.68 -19.19
C SER A 73 -7.59 -28.39 -20.33
N SER A 74 -7.84 -29.69 -20.50
CA SER A 74 -7.28 -30.48 -21.61
C SER A 74 -7.72 -30.00 -23.00
N THR A 75 -8.82 -29.23 -23.09
CA THR A 75 -9.31 -28.61 -24.34
C THR A 75 -8.81 -27.17 -24.51
N GLY A 76 -7.94 -26.68 -23.63
CA GLY A 76 -7.35 -25.34 -23.70
C GLY A 76 -8.20 -24.23 -23.11
N VAL A 77 -9.39 -24.53 -22.57
CA VAL A 77 -10.23 -23.54 -21.87
C VAL A 77 -9.52 -23.07 -20.60
N LEU A 78 -9.44 -21.74 -20.45
CA LEU A 78 -8.90 -21.09 -19.27
C LEU A 78 -9.95 -21.06 -18.15
N GLY A 79 -9.55 -21.54 -16.98
CA GLY A 79 -10.27 -21.36 -15.73
C GLY A 79 -9.48 -20.45 -14.81
N MET A 80 -10.17 -19.58 -14.08
CA MET A 80 -9.57 -18.78 -13.03
C MET A 80 -9.60 -19.54 -11.70
N SER A 81 -8.46 -19.61 -11.03
CA SER A 81 -8.41 -20.20 -9.69
C SER A 81 -9.20 -19.33 -8.72
N SER A 82 -9.90 -19.97 -7.79
CA SER A 82 -10.58 -19.29 -6.69
C SER A 82 -9.64 -18.48 -5.81
N ASN A 83 -8.31 -18.67 -5.87
CA ASN A 83 -7.35 -17.84 -5.13
C ASN A 83 -6.92 -16.57 -5.86
N SER A 84 -7.47 -16.32 -7.05
CA SER A 84 -7.20 -15.10 -7.81
C SER A 84 -7.88 -13.91 -7.15
N THR A 85 -7.22 -12.76 -7.20
CA THR A 85 -7.74 -11.48 -6.67
C THR A 85 -7.31 -10.35 -7.59
N PHE A 86 -8.19 -9.39 -7.82
CA PHE A 86 -7.87 -8.16 -8.54
C PHE A 86 -8.82 -7.09 -8.04
N TYR A 87 -8.30 -6.16 -7.26
CA TYR A 87 -9.07 -5.23 -6.44
C TYR A 87 -8.39 -3.87 -6.41
N SER A 88 -9.12 -2.82 -6.05
CA SER A 88 -8.57 -1.50 -5.78
C SER A 88 -8.64 -1.18 -4.30
N ASP A 89 -7.62 -0.49 -3.80
CA ASP A 89 -7.69 0.35 -2.61
C ASP A 89 -8.20 1.72 -3.04
N ASP A 90 -9.43 2.02 -2.64
CA ASP A 90 -10.20 3.19 -3.02
C ASP A 90 -10.10 4.22 -1.89
N SER A 91 -9.50 5.37 -2.19
CA SER A 91 -9.23 6.40 -1.20
C SER A 91 -9.68 7.79 -1.65
N SER A 92 -10.24 8.58 -0.73
CA SER A 92 -10.61 9.96 -1.04
C SER A 92 -10.65 10.85 0.20
N VAL A 93 -10.40 12.14 0.01
CA VAL A 93 -10.61 13.18 1.02
C VAL A 93 -11.86 14.00 0.66
N ALA A 94 -12.67 14.35 1.67
CA ALA A 94 -13.95 15.03 1.44
C ALA A 94 -13.80 16.46 0.91
N GLN A 95 -12.73 17.14 1.31
CA GLN A 95 -12.42 18.53 0.96
C GLN A 95 -10.90 18.75 0.97
N SER A 96 -10.46 19.93 0.53
CA SER A 96 -9.04 20.31 0.51
C SER A 96 -8.42 20.26 1.92
N PRO A 97 -7.29 19.55 2.10
CA PRO A 97 -6.49 19.61 3.33
C PRO A 97 -5.91 21.01 3.66
N ALA A 98 -5.97 21.98 2.74
CA ALA A 98 -5.64 23.37 3.06
C ALA A 98 -6.59 24.01 4.07
N ASN A 99 -7.80 23.45 4.22
CA ASN A 99 -8.79 23.89 5.20
C ASN A 99 -8.63 23.18 6.57
N GLY A 100 -7.52 22.47 6.77
CA GLY A 100 -7.24 21.66 7.95
C GLY A 100 -7.17 20.17 7.62
N ALA A 101 -6.60 19.41 8.55
CA ALA A 101 -6.39 17.97 8.36
C ALA A 101 -7.71 17.23 8.09
N GLN A 102 -7.71 16.33 7.09
CA GLN A 102 -8.87 15.56 6.66
C GLN A 102 -8.65 14.08 6.88
N MET A 103 -9.67 13.36 7.32
CA MET A 103 -9.61 11.90 7.32
C MET A 103 -9.80 11.37 5.89
N LEU A 104 -8.95 10.44 5.50
CA LEU A 104 -9.08 9.69 4.26
C LEU A 104 -10.20 8.66 4.45
N SER A 105 -11.19 8.67 3.55
CA SER A 105 -12.10 7.55 3.40
C SER A 105 -11.37 6.46 2.64
N VAL A 106 -11.26 5.27 3.22
CA VAL A 106 -10.58 4.11 2.62
C VAL A 106 -11.55 2.94 2.51
N SER A 107 -11.60 2.31 1.35
CA SER A 107 -12.38 1.11 1.09
C SER A 107 -11.70 0.22 0.06
N TYR A 108 -12.16 -1.02 -0.06
CA TYR A 108 -11.61 -1.98 -1.02
C TYR A 108 -12.73 -2.49 -1.91
N SER A 109 -12.55 -2.42 -3.23
CA SER A 109 -13.52 -2.94 -4.19
C SER A 109 -12.88 -3.89 -5.18
N SER A 110 -13.61 -4.93 -5.59
CA SER A 110 -13.15 -5.79 -6.67
C SER A 110 -13.16 -5.05 -8.00
N VAL A 111 -12.16 -5.32 -8.85
CA VAL A 111 -12.08 -4.78 -10.22
C VAL A 111 -12.81 -5.71 -11.21
N SER A 112 -13.08 -6.97 -10.85
CA SER A 112 -13.95 -7.88 -11.60
C SER A 112 -15.02 -8.50 -10.68
N SER A 113 -16.25 -8.65 -11.18
CA SER A 113 -17.32 -9.32 -10.45
C SER A 113 -17.05 -10.80 -10.15
N ALA A 114 -16.15 -11.44 -10.92
CA ALA A 114 -15.74 -12.83 -10.71
C ALA A 114 -14.69 -12.99 -9.60
N LEU A 115 -14.10 -11.89 -9.14
CA LEU A 115 -13.00 -11.88 -8.18
C LEU A 115 -13.44 -11.31 -6.83
N ARG A 116 -12.81 -11.82 -5.76
CA ARG A 116 -12.98 -11.27 -4.41
C ARG A 116 -11.86 -10.32 -4.04
N VAL A 117 -12.18 -9.42 -3.11
CA VAL A 117 -11.17 -8.76 -2.28
C VAL A 117 -10.60 -9.84 -1.33
N PRO A 118 -9.27 -9.97 -1.18
CA PRO A 118 -8.69 -10.94 -0.26
C PRO A 118 -9.11 -10.68 1.19
N THR A 119 -8.94 -11.66 2.09
CA THR A 119 -8.78 -11.30 3.50
C THR A 119 -7.43 -10.67 3.61
N LEU A 120 -7.51 -9.44 4.01
CA LEU A 120 -6.40 -8.61 4.17
C LEU A 120 -6.11 -8.70 5.78
N ALA A 121 -4.90 -8.65 6.36
CA ALA A 121 -4.48 -8.75 7.80
C ALA A 121 -4.20 -7.37 8.49
N VAL A 122 -3.22 -7.18 9.39
CA VAL A 122 -2.75 -5.84 9.87
C VAL A 122 -1.23 -5.77 10.02
N ASP A 123 -0.64 -4.57 9.94
CA ASP A 123 0.77 -4.33 10.29
C ASP A 123 0.89 -3.97 11.78
N ARG A 124 2.06 -4.23 12.35
CA ARG A 124 2.40 -3.84 13.72
C ARG A 124 3.63 -2.96 13.71
N LEU A 125 3.56 -1.88 14.47
CA LEU A 125 4.63 -0.91 14.58
C LEU A 125 4.92 -0.66 16.05
N VAL A 126 6.18 -0.41 16.37
CA VAL A 126 6.59 0.09 17.68
C VAL A 126 6.47 1.60 17.65
N THR A 127 5.76 2.17 18.62
CA THR A 127 5.63 3.61 18.84
C THR A 127 5.58 3.88 20.33
N ASN A 128 6.28 4.93 20.80
CA ASN A 128 6.34 5.30 22.22
C ASN A 128 6.64 4.13 23.17
N GLY A 129 7.51 3.21 22.77
CA GLY A 129 7.90 2.05 23.58
C GLY A 129 6.96 0.84 23.51
N ALA A 130 5.83 0.94 22.81
CA ALA A 130 4.80 -0.09 22.75
C ALA A 130 4.52 -0.54 21.32
N VAL A 131 4.12 -1.81 21.15
CA VAL A 131 3.64 -2.30 19.86
C VAL A 131 2.16 -1.94 19.70
N ALA A 132 1.82 -1.36 18.56
CA ALA A 132 0.45 -1.06 18.18
C ALA A 132 0.19 -1.55 16.75
N SER A 133 -1.03 -2.04 16.53
CA SER A 133 -1.48 -2.49 15.21
C SER A 133 -2.14 -1.35 14.44
N THR A 134 -1.95 -1.34 13.13
CA THR A 134 -2.65 -0.44 12.21
C THR A 134 -4.17 -0.66 12.28
N ALA A 135 -4.95 0.41 12.14
CA ALA A 135 -6.39 0.30 12.02
C ALA A 135 -6.80 -0.49 10.75
N MET A 136 -8.02 -1.05 10.78
CA MET A 136 -8.56 -1.77 9.64
C MET A 136 -10.04 -1.46 9.34
N PRO A 137 -10.38 -0.82 8.19
CA PRO A 137 -9.50 -0.21 7.18
C PRO A 137 -8.50 0.78 7.76
N PRO A 138 -7.39 1.08 7.05
CA PRO A 138 -6.43 2.09 7.48
C PRO A 138 -7.12 3.42 7.82
N GLN A 139 -6.83 3.95 9.00
CA GLN A 139 -7.22 5.30 9.38
C GLN A 139 -6.06 6.22 9.05
N VAL A 140 -6.26 7.07 8.06
CA VAL A 140 -5.21 7.98 7.58
C VAL A 140 -5.72 9.41 7.68
N GLN A 141 -4.94 10.27 8.32
CA GLN A 141 -5.17 11.70 8.32
C GLN A 141 -4.26 12.36 7.29
N VAL A 142 -4.85 13.16 6.41
CA VAL A 142 -4.15 13.91 5.36
C VAL A 142 -4.08 15.38 5.73
N SER A 143 -2.89 15.96 5.63
CA SER A 143 -2.66 17.40 5.84
C SER A 143 -1.61 17.92 4.86
N TYR A 144 -1.40 19.24 4.82
CA TYR A 144 -0.32 19.84 4.05
C TYR A 144 0.84 20.26 4.95
N ASN A 145 2.04 19.83 4.57
CA ASN A 145 3.29 20.18 5.22
C ASN A 145 4.20 20.90 4.21
N GLY A 146 4.20 22.23 4.28
CA GLY A 146 4.80 23.07 3.25
C GLY A 146 4.13 22.82 1.90
N ALA A 147 4.92 22.43 0.90
CA ALA A 147 4.42 22.09 -0.43
C ALA A 147 3.95 20.64 -0.58
N ASN A 148 4.18 19.77 0.41
CA ASN A 148 3.95 18.34 0.32
C ASN A 148 2.60 17.91 0.91
N VAL A 149 2.15 16.71 0.53
CA VAL A 149 1.00 16.05 1.12
C VAL A 149 1.49 15.13 2.24
N GLN A 150 1.09 15.38 3.48
CA GLN A 150 1.41 14.51 4.62
C GLN A 150 0.26 13.53 4.87
N GLU A 151 0.61 12.26 5.03
CA GLU A 151 -0.31 11.20 5.45
C GLU A 151 0.17 10.59 6.76
N ASP A 152 -0.64 10.75 7.80
CA ASP A 152 -0.45 10.18 9.12
C ASP A 152 -1.32 8.92 9.27
N TYR A 153 -0.68 7.75 9.28
CA TYR A 153 -1.33 6.46 9.46
C TYR A 153 -1.51 6.20 10.96
N LEU A 154 -2.75 6.08 11.39
CA LEU A 154 -3.14 5.95 12.79
C LEU A 154 -3.31 4.48 13.20
N ALA A 155 -3.10 4.22 14.48
CA ALA A 155 -3.41 2.94 15.09
C ALA A 155 -4.93 2.70 15.13
N ALA A 156 -5.32 1.48 15.53
CA ALA A 156 -6.73 1.12 15.70
C ALA A 156 -7.51 1.98 16.70
N ASP A 157 -6.82 2.74 17.57
CA ASP A 157 -7.42 3.71 18.49
C ASP A 157 -7.83 5.04 17.82
N GLY A 158 -7.44 5.23 16.55
CA GLY A 158 -7.70 6.43 15.75
C GLY A 158 -7.02 7.70 16.23
N LYS A 159 -5.97 7.58 17.05
CA LYS A 159 -5.26 8.72 17.65
C LYS A 159 -3.75 8.58 17.57
N THR A 160 -3.23 7.38 17.80
CA THR A 160 -1.79 7.16 17.86
C THR A 160 -1.21 7.09 16.45
N THR A 161 -0.40 8.05 16.05
CA THR A 161 0.32 7.99 14.75
C THR A 161 1.38 6.89 14.79
N LEU A 162 1.26 5.92 13.88
CA LEU A 162 2.19 4.80 13.73
C LEU A 162 3.26 5.08 12.68
N ARG A 163 2.88 5.77 11.60
CA ARG A 163 3.74 6.07 10.46
C ARG A 163 3.28 7.35 9.79
N THR A 164 4.24 8.22 9.47
CA THR A 164 4.00 9.40 8.66
C THR A 164 4.76 9.30 7.35
N VAL A 165 4.09 9.55 6.24
CA VAL A 165 4.73 9.67 4.91
C VAL A 165 4.43 11.03 4.29
N LEU A 166 5.37 11.53 3.50
CA LEU A 166 5.24 12.75 2.72
C LEU A 166 5.16 12.38 1.24
N GLY A 167 4.03 12.66 0.60
CA GLY A 167 3.88 12.71 -0.84
C GLY A 167 4.57 13.96 -1.39
N THR A 168 5.71 13.75 -2.04
CA THR A 168 6.60 14.82 -2.53
C THR A 168 6.43 15.10 -4.02
N SER A 169 5.76 14.20 -4.75
CA SER A 169 5.42 14.41 -6.16
C SER A 169 4.13 13.71 -6.51
N TYR A 170 3.27 14.43 -7.25
CA TYR A 170 2.05 13.92 -7.87
C TYR A 170 2.07 14.37 -9.32
N THR A 171 2.11 13.41 -10.25
CA THR A 171 2.09 13.68 -11.69
C THR A 171 0.89 13.01 -12.32
N VAL A 172 -0.03 13.80 -12.86
CA VAL A 172 -1.23 13.31 -13.55
C VAL A 172 -0.88 13.03 -15.01
N VAL A 173 -1.18 11.82 -15.47
CA VAL A 173 -1.00 11.41 -16.87
C VAL A 173 -2.35 11.05 -17.46
N PRO A 174 -2.85 11.83 -18.43
CA PRO A 174 -4.09 11.52 -19.14
C PRO A 174 -4.01 10.18 -19.86
N LEU A 175 -5.14 9.47 -19.87
CA LEU A 175 -5.33 8.21 -20.59
C LEU A 175 -6.43 8.42 -21.63
N THR A 176 -6.12 8.15 -22.90
CA THR A 176 -7.05 8.31 -24.02
C THR A 176 -6.91 7.16 -25.01
N GLY A 177 -7.95 6.94 -25.82
CA GLY A 177 -7.93 5.89 -26.84
C GLY A 177 -7.97 4.48 -26.25
N LEU A 178 -7.38 3.52 -26.96
CA LEU A 178 -7.35 2.11 -26.57
C LEU A 178 -6.55 1.90 -25.28
N ILE A 179 -7.04 1.02 -24.40
CA ILE A 179 -6.30 0.62 -23.19
C ILE A 179 -4.93 0.05 -23.58
N SER A 180 -4.86 -0.76 -24.63
CA SER A 180 -3.61 -1.35 -25.14
C SER A 180 -2.53 -0.34 -25.54
N ALA A 181 -2.91 0.90 -25.84
CA ALA A 181 -2.01 1.99 -26.24
C ALA A 181 -1.55 2.87 -25.05
N SER A 182 -1.84 2.45 -23.81
CA SER A 182 -1.42 3.20 -22.61
C SER A 182 0.10 3.28 -22.47
N PRO A 183 0.63 4.29 -21.75
CA PRO A 183 2.05 4.36 -21.43
C PRO A 183 2.58 3.05 -20.84
N ALA A 184 3.68 2.53 -21.40
CA ALA A 184 4.24 1.22 -21.03
C ALA A 184 4.53 1.09 -19.53
N GLU A 185 4.89 2.19 -18.88
CA GLU A 185 5.14 2.24 -17.43
C GLU A 185 3.90 1.88 -16.58
N LEU A 186 2.68 2.18 -17.05
CA LEU A 186 1.47 1.83 -16.31
C LEU A 186 1.33 0.30 -16.21
N PHE A 187 1.67 -0.42 -17.27
CA PHE A 187 1.59 -1.88 -17.28
C PHE A 187 2.81 -2.54 -16.64
N ALA A 188 4.02 -2.01 -16.85
CA ALA A 188 5.24 -2.57 -16.28
C ALA A 188 5.29 -2.40 -14.75
N ASN A 189 4.80 -1.27 -14.23
CA ASN A 189 5.05 -0.86 -12.85
C ASN A 189 3.80 -0.84 -11.97
N SER A 190 2.68 -1.40 -12.44
CA SER A 190 1.46 -1.53 -11.64
C SER A 190 0.73 -2.84 -11.88
N ALA A 191 -0.20 -3.18 -10.99
CA ALA A 191 -1.03 -4.36 -11.15
C ALA A 191 -1.99 -4.27 -12.35
N VAL A 192 -2.16 -3.09 -12.97
CA VAL A 192 -2.92 -2.96 -14.22
C VAL A 192 -2.30 -3.85 -15.32
N GLY A 193 -0.97 -4.05 -15.32
CA GLY A 193 -0.31 -4.95 -16.26
C GLY A 193 -0.71 -6.43 -16.13
N LEU A 194 -1.43 -6.83 -15.07
CA LEU A 194 -1.95 -8.19 -14.94
C LEU A 194 -2.85 -8.57 -16.12
N ILE A 195 -3.70 -7.64 -16.57
CA ILE A 195 -4.68 -7.91 -17.62
C ILE A 195 -4.06 -7.88 -19.02
N THR A 196 -2.90 -7.25 -19.19
CA THR A 196 -2.22 -7.21 -20.50
C THR A 196 -1.48 -8.50 -20.84
N ASN A 197 -1.44 -9.47 -19.92
CA ASN A 197 -0.90 -10.80 -20.22
C ASN A 197 -1.80 -11.58 -21.18
N THR A 198 -1.19 -12.44 -21.98
CA THR A 198 -1.90 -13.46 -22.76
C THR A 198 -1.57 -14.84 -22.21
N ILE A 199 -2.59 -15.66 -21.99
CA ILE A 199 -2.43 -17.05 -21.53
C ILE A 199 -2.95 -17.95 -22.64
N ASN A 200 -2.08 -18.80 -23.21
CA ASN A 200 -2.41 -19.63 -24.37
C ASN A 200 -3.02 -18.84 -25.55
N GLY A 201 -2.54 -17.62 -25.79
CA GLY A 201 -3.03 -16.76 -26.87
C GLY A 201 -4.38 -16.06 -26.58
N GLN A 202 -5.01 -16.31 -25.43
CA GLN A 202 -6.23 -15.62 -25.02
C GLN A 202 -5.87 -14.35 -24.24
N ALA A 203 -6.51 -13.24 -24.61
CA ALA A 203 -6.43 -11.98 -23.88
C ALA A 203 -7.27 -12.05 -22.59
N LEU A 204 -6.80 -11.39 -21.54
CA LEU A 204 -7.52 -11.31 -20.25
C LEU A 204 -8.46 -10.10 -20.18
N TYR A 205 -8.55 -9.32 -21.25
CA TYR A 205 -9.42 -8.16 -21.36
C TYR A 205 -9.85 -7.97 -22.82
N ASN A 206 -10.91 -7.18 -23.02
CA ASN A 206 -11.32 -6.72 -24.33
C ASN A 206 -10.27 -5.77 -24.91
N THR A 207 -9.51 -6.23 -25.91
CA THR A 207 -8.42 -5.47 -26.54
C THR A 207 -8.89 -4.26 -27.36
N GLN A 208 -10.20 -4.17 -27.62
CA GLN A 208 -10.84 -3.01 -28.26
C GLN A 208 -11.40 -2.00 -27.24
N ALA A 209 -11.26 -2.27 -25.93
CA ALA A 209 -11.73 -1.36 -24.90
C ALA A 209 -10.91 -0.05 -24.90
N THR A 210 -11.62 1.05 -24.73
CA THR A 210 -11.05 2.40 -24.68
C THR A 210 -11.20 3.02 -23.30
N TRP A 211 -10.28 3.92 -22.96
CA TRP A 211 -10.42 4.76 -21.78
C TRP A 211 -11.62 5.70 -21.91
N GLN A 212 -12.39 5.82 -20.83
CA GLN A 212 -13.46 6.81 -20.69
C GLN A 212 -12.88 8.24 -20.72
N THR A 213 -13.70 9.20 -21.12
CA THR A 213 -13.34 10.62 -21.08
C THR A 213 -12.91 11.02 -19.67
N GLY A 214 -11.79 11.75 -19.57
CA GLY A 214 -11.23 12.19 -18.29
C GLY A 214 -10.46 11.10 -17.53
N ALA A 215 -10.29 9.90 -18.10
CA ALA A 215 -9.42 8.89 -17.51
C ALA A 215 -7.98 9.39 -17.38
N ALA A 216 -7.37 9.12 -16.24
CA ALA A 216 -5.98 9.42 -15.96
C ALA A 216 -5.44 8.47 -14.89
N TYR A 217 -4.11 8.41 -14.80
CA TYR A 217 -3.45 7.88 -13.62
C TYR A 217 -2.55 8.94 -13.00
N VAL A 218 -2.31 8.82 -11.70
CA VAL A 218 -1.45 9.70 -10.91
C VAL A 218 -0.23 8.91 -10.45
N LYS A 219 0.95 9.38 -10.85
CA LYS A 219 2.23 8.89 -10.31
C LYS A 219 2.49 9.59 -8.99
N VAL A 220 2.75 8.82 -7.95
CA VAL A 220 2.94 9.34 -6.60
C VAL A 220 4.31 8.91 -6.07
N VAL A 221 5.13 9.87 -5.68
CA VAL A 221 6.38 9.62 -4.93
C VAL A 221 6.14 9.97 -3.47
N ARG A 222 6.47 9.03 -2.59
CA ARG A 222 6.35 9.21 -1.13
C ARG A 222 7.67 8.92 -0.45
N GLN A 223 7.90 9.53 0.70
CA GLN A 223 9.02 9.23 1.59
C GLN A 223 8.55 9.15 3.03
N TYR A 224 9.25 8.39 3.86
CA TYR A 224 9.01 8.33 5.30
C TYR A 224 9.43 9.65 5.95
N ALA A 225 8.55 10.25 6.75
CA ALA A 225 8.85 11.51 7.45
C ALA A 225 9.65 11.28 8.74
N ALA A 226 9.54 10.09 9.32
CA ALA A 226 10.19 9.71 10.58
C ALA A 226 10.69 8.25 10.52
N ASP A 227 11.63 7.92 11.41
CA ASP A 227 12.06 6.54 11.64
C ASP A 227 10.84 5.69 12.01
N THR A 228 10.62 4.59 11.28
CA THR A 228 9.45 3.73 11.43
C THR A 228 9.90 2.31 11.71
N LEU A 229 9.61 1.82 12.92
CA LEU A 229 9.97 0.48 13.38
C LEU A 229 8.78 -0.46 13.27
N TYR A 230 8.83 -1.41 12.34
CA TYR A 230 7.85 -2.48 12.23
C TYR A 230 8.18 -3.63 13.17
N ALA A 231 7.17 -4.34 13.64
CA ALA A 231 7.28 -5.48 14.52
C ALA A 231 6.68 -6.75 13.89
N TYR A 232 7.32 -7.89 14.08
CA TYR A 232 6.80 -9.19 13.65
C TYR A 232 7.12 -10.31 14.66
N ASP A 233 6.44 -11.43 14.54
CA ASP A 233 6.72 -12.63 15.34
C ASP A 233 8.02 -13.29 14.88
N CYS A 234 8.88 -13.68 15.81
CA CYS A 234 10.10 -14.40 15.49
C CYS A 234 9.86 -15.88 15.12
N VAL A 235 8.65 -16.39 15.38
CA VAL A 235 8.26 -17.78 15.15
C VAL A 235 6.89 -17.85 14.47
N ALA A 236 6.67 -18.92 13.71
CA ALA A 236 5.36 -19.23 13.14
C ALA A 236 4.53 -20.08 14.13
N PRO A 237 3.19 -19.97 14.11
CA PRO A 237 2.39 -19.04 13.29
C PRO A 237 2.47 -17.60 13.81
N ALA A 238 2.39 -16.63 12.90
CA ALA A 238 2.36 -15.21 13.28
C ALA A 238 1.06 -14.87 14.03
N THR A 239 1.18 -14.02 15.04
CA THR A 239 0.05 -13.48 15.81
C THR A 239 -0.48 -12.21 15.16
N THR A 240 -1.73 -11.85 15.47
CA THR A 240 -2.41 -10.66 14.91
C THR A 240 -2.62 -9.54 15.92
N GLY A 241 -2.27 -9.75 17.20
CA GLY A 241 -2.40 -8.76 18.27
C GLY A 241 -1.13 -7.94 18.51
N ASN A 242 -1.20 -7.04 19.48
CA ASN A 242 -0.12 -6.12 19.86
C ASN A 242 1.03 -6.78 20.66
N THR A 243 1.06 -8.11 20.73
CA THR A 243 2.06 -8.87 21.48
C THR A 243 2.74 -9.87 20.54
N PRO A 244 3.63 -9.40 19.65
CA PRO A 244 4.39 -10.30 18.79
C PRO A 244 5.20 -11.28 19.63
N THR A 245 5.31 -12.52 19.16
CA THR A 245 6.08 -13.57 19.81
C THR A 245 7.56 -13.20 19.74
N PRO A 246 8.25 -13.04 20.90
CA PRO A 246 9.63 -12.61 20.92
C PRO A 246 10.57 -13.70 20.38
N CYS A 247 11.76 -13.28 19.98
CA CYS A 247 12.86 -14.17 19.59
C CYS A 247 13.47 -14.86 20.82
N SER A 248 13.42 -14.20 21.98
CA SER A 248 13.75 -14.80 23.26
C SER A 248 12.94 -14.14 24.38
N ALA A 249 12.29 -14.96 25.20
CA ALA A 249 11.65 -14.51 26.44
C ALA A 249 12.56 -14.66 27.67
N ALA A 250 13.69 -15.38 27.54
CA ALA A 250 14.63 -15.63 28.63
C ALA A 250 15.79 -14.63 28.66
N ILE A 251 16.19 -14.12 27.50
CA ILE A 251 17.24 -13.12 27.37
C ILE A 251 16.59 -11.74 27.30
N SER A 252 16.96 -10.86 28.21
CA SER A 252 16.36 -9.54 28.35
C SER A 252 17.25 -8.39 27.88
N THR A 253 18.52 -8.66 27.53
CA THR A 253 19.48 -7.65 27.04
C THR A 253 19.96 -7.96 25.62
N LEU A 254 20.20 -6.92 24.82
CA LEU A 254 20.66 -7.09 23.43
C LEU A 254 22.05 -7.70 23.37
N GLU A 255 22.93 -7.31 24.29
CA GLU A 255 24.30 -7.79 24.39
C GLU A 255 24.38 -9.31 24.62
N GLY A 256 23.48 -9.84 25.46
CA GLY A 256 23.40 -11.27 25.74
C GLY A 256 22.62 -12.07 24.69
N PHE A 257 21.97 -11.40 23.73
CA PHE A 257 21.14 -12.05 22.71
C PHE A 257 21.93 -12.52 21.50
N PHE A 258 23.04 -11.85 21.18
CA PHE A 258 23.90 -12.22 20.05
C PHE A 258 24.97 -13.24 20.47
N PRO A 259 25.40 -14.14 19.56
CA PRO A 259 24.93 -14.30 18.18
C PRO A 259 23.51 -14.84 18.06
N TYR A 260 22.77 -14.40 17.05
CA TYR A 260 21.41 -14.90 16.78
C TYR A 260 21.18 -15.16 15.29
N THR A 261 20.69 -16.36 14.98
CA THR A 261 20.28 -16.74 13.61
C THR A 261 18.82 -16.39 13.39
N SER A 262 18.60 -15.41 12.51
CA SER A 262 17.28 -14.96 12.10
C SER A 262 16.55 -16.04 11.30
N THR A 263 15.33 -16.38 11.74
CA THR A 263 14.42 -17.26 11.01
C THR A 263 13.82 -16.60 9.76
N ALA A 264 13.85 -15.27 9.68
CA ALA A 264 13.24 -14.51 8.60
C ALA A 264 14.11 -14.44 7.33
N ASP A 265 15.44 -14.48 7.47
CA ASP A 265 16.41 -14.37 6.36
C ASP A 265 17.58 -15.36 6.44
N GLY A 266 17.61 -16.22 7.46
CA GLY A 266 18.66 -17.23 7.65
C GLY A 266 20.04 -16.66 8.03
N LYS A 267 20.16 -15.36 8.26
CA LYS A 267 21.44 -14.72 8.60
C LYS A 267 21.71 -14.84 10.10
N THR A 268 22.94 -15.20 10.45
CA THR A 268 23.44 -15.09 11.83
C THR A 268 24.01 -13.70 12.03
N TYR A 269 23.34 -12.93 12.87
CA TYR A 269 23.78 -11.60 13.26
C TYR A 269 24.67 -11.67 14.49
N GLN A 270 25.75 -10.90 14.44
CA GLN A 270 26.66 -10.64 15.56
C GLN A 270 26.36 -9.27 16.16
N LEU A 271 26.74 -9.06 17.42
CA LEU A 271 26.59 -7.74 18.06
C LEU A 271 27.27 -6.62 17.25
N GLY A 272 28.43 -6.90 16.64
CA GLY A 272 29.19 -5.96 15.82
C GLY A 272 28.62 -5.67 14.42
N ASP A 273 27.61 -6.41 13.96
CA ASP A 273 26.99 -6.20 12.63
C ASP A 273 26.01 -5.03 12.62
N GLY A 274 25.87 -4.33 13.75
CA GLY A 274 24.91 -3.27 13.98
C GLY A 274 25.28 -2.41 15.18
N GLN A 275 24.35 -1.55 15.56
CA GLN A 275 24.53 -0.63 16.70
C GLN A 275 23.31 -0.65 17.60
N ILE A 276 23.54 -0.54 18.91
CA ILE A 276 22.46 -0.37 19.88
C ILE A 276 22.12 1.11 20.01
N VAL A 277 20.88 1.45 19.70
CA VAL A 277 20.31 2.81 19.73
C VAL A 277 18.94 2.80 20.40
N THR A 278 18.38 3.98 20.66
CA THR A 278 16.96 4.12 21.00
C THR A 278 16.18 4.51 19.75
N VAL A 279 15.15 3.76 19.41
CA VAL A 279 14.26 4.05 18.27
C VAL A 279 12.82 3.75 18.69
N ALA A 280 11.87 4.61 18.30
CA ALA A 280 10.46 4.48 18.66
C ALA A 280 10.19 4.22 20.17
N GLY A 281 11.03 4.77 21.04
CA GLY A 281 10.93 4.62 22.50
C GLY A 281 11.43 3.30 23.07
N VAL A 282 12.02 2.40 22.26
CA VAL A 282 12.65 1.15 22.72
C VAL A 282 14.15 1.16 22.50
N ARG A 283 14.87 0.44 23.36
CA ARG A 283 16.28 0.12 23.16
C ARG A 283 16.39 -1.01 22.13
N ALA A 284 17.13 -0.77 21.05
CA ALA A 284 17.15 -1.66 19.90
C ALA A 284 18.55 -1.77 19.29
N TRP A 285 18.92 -2.97 18.86
CA TRP A 285 20.04 -3.20 17.97
C TRP A 285 19.53 -3.09 16.53
N VAL A 286 20.21 -2.28 15.72
CA VAL A 286 19.88 -2.04 14.31
C VAL A 286 21.06 -2.48 13.46
N ALA A 287 20.81 -3.36 12.49
CA ALA A 287 21.84 -3.82 11.57
C ALA A 287 22.42 -2.69 10.70
N ASN A 288 23.71 -2.76 10.37
CA ASN A 288 24.35 -1.86 9.42
C ASN A 288 24.02 -2.23 7.97
N ALA A 289 23.76 -3.51 7.71
CA ALA A 289 23.42 -4.03 6.39
C ALA A 289 21.90 -3.98 6.12
N GLN A 290 21.54 -3.62 4.89
CA GLN A 290 20.16 -3.60 4.43
C GLN A 290 19.62 -5.04 4.25
N LEU A 291 18.30 -5.24 4.47
CA LEU A 291 17.66 -6.56 4.29
C LEU A 291 17.48 -6.93 2.82
N GLY A 292 17.44 -5.94 1.92
CA GLY A 292 17.25 -6.13 0.48
C GLY A 292 15.78 -6.13 0.05
N GLY A 293 14.88 -5.55 0.87
CA GLY A 293 13.51 -5.24 0.48
C GLY A 293 13.44 -4.18 -0.64
N ALA A 294 12.23 -3.96 -1.16
CA ALA A 294 12.01 -2.94 -2.18
C ALA A 294 12.35 -1.55 -1.64
N THR A 295 11.78 -1.20 -0.48
CA THR A 295 12.16 -0.02 0.28
C THR A 295 13.33 -0.37 1.18
N THR A 296 14.35 0.48 1.21
CA THR A 296 15.52 0.30 2.07
C THR A 296 15.12 0.14 3.54
N ASP A 297 15.46 -1.01 4.12
CA ASP A 297 15.14 -1.40 5.47
C ASP A 297 16.29 -2.15 6.14
N TYR A 298 16.32 -2.10 7.48
CA TYR A 298 17.38 -2.67 8.31
C TYR A 298 16.79 -3.62 9.34
N ARG A 299 17.45 -4.77 9.57
CA ARG A 299 17.03 -5.70 10.64
C ARG A 299 17.11 -4.99 11.99
N VAL A 300 16.11 -5.23 12.83
CA VAL A 300 16.10 -4.74 14.21
C VAL A 300 15.78 -5.86 15.18
N TYR A 301 16.49 -5.87 16.30
CA TYR A 301 16.10 -6.60 17.51
C TYR A 301 15.94 -5.57 18.64
N TYR A 302 14.84 -5.62 19.37
CA TYR A 302 14.52 -4.61 20.39
C TYR A 302 14.05 -5.25 21.70
N GLN A 303 14.37 -4.57 22.81
CA GLN A 303 13.94 -4.99 24.13
C GLN A 303 12.49 -4.58 24.35
N SER A 304 11.62 -5.55 24.65
CA SER A 304 10.21 -5.31 24.95
C SER A 304 9.68 -6.41 25.86
N ASN A 305 8.86 -6.05 26.85
CA ASN A 305 8.21 -6.99 27.78
C ASN A 305 9.16 -8.02 28.41
N GLY A 306 10.38 -7.62 28.74
CA GLY A 306 11.39 -8.50 29.37
C GLY A 306 12.10 -9.47 28.42
N GLY A 307 11.82 -9.44 27.12
CA GLY A 307 12.47 -10.27 26.11
C GLY A 307 13.06 -9.46 24.95
N ILE A 308 13.59 -10.18 23.96
CA ILE A 308 14.05 -9.62 22.68
C ILE A 308 13.05 -9.94 21.59
N SER A 309 12.47 -8.90 21.01
CA SER A 309 11.57 -8.98 19.86
C SER A 309 12.28 -8.55 18.59
N ALA A 310 11.67 -8.81 17.43
CA ALA A 310 12.27 -8.48 16.15
C ALA A 310 11.38 -7.62 15.28
N GLY A 311 12.06 -6.88 14.41
CA GLY A 311 11.46 -5.87 13.56
C GLY A 311 12.33 -5.55 12.36
N TYR A 312 11.90 -4.55 11.61
CA TYR A 312 12.73 -3.86 10.65
C TYR A 312 12.50 -2.35 10.76
N LEU A 313 13.56 -1.59 10.54
CA LEU A 313 13.55 -0.13 10.60
C LEU A 313 13.65 0.43 9.19
N ILE A 314 12.73 1.34 8.88
CA ILE A 314 12.87 2.25 7.76
C ILE A 314 13.23 3.62 8.32
N ARG A 315 14.33 4.21 7.84
CA ARG A 315 14.83 5.50 8.31
C ARG A 315 13.99 6.65 7.77
N SER A 316 13.91 7.75 8.51
CA SER A 316 13.40 9.03 8.02
C SER A 316 14.10 9.44 6.72
N GLY A 317 13.35 10.04 5.80
CA GLY A 317 13.82 10.46 4.48
C GLY A 317 13.94 9.31 3.46
N THR A 318 13.69 8.06 3.85
CA THR A 318 13.70 6.94 2.89
C THR A 318 12.52 7.04 1.93
N THR A 319 12.80 7.10 0.63
CA THR A 319 11.77 7.05 -0.42
C THR A 319 11.09 5.68 -0.43
N LEU A 320 9.76 5.67 -0.43
CA LEU A 320 8.98 4.44 -0.55
C LEU A 320 9.18 3.86 -1.95
N GLN A 321 9.55 2.59 -1.99
CA GLN A 321 9.77 1.85 -3.23
C GLN A 321 8.90 0.62 -3.30
N ILE A 322 8.40 0.34 -4.51
CA ILE A 322 7.50 -0.77 -4.82
C ILE A 322 8.19 -1.69 -5.83
N THR A 323 8.13 -2.99 -5.60
CA THR A 323 8.60 -3.97 -6.58
C THR A 323 7.60 -4.05 -7.74
N PRO A 324 8.06 -3.93 -9.01
CA PRO A 324 7.22 -4.17 -10.16
C PRO A 324 6.59 -5.57 -10.18
N LEU A 325 5.49 -5.69 -10.90
CA LEU A 325 4.84 -6.97 -11.11
C LEU A 325 5.77 -7.92 -11.89
N GLY A 326 5.99 -9.12 -11.37
CA GLY A 326 6.89 -10.10 -11.99
C GLY A 326 8.36 -9.97 -11.59
N GLY A 327 8.68 -9.05 -10.67
CA GLY A 327 10.04 -8.79 -10.19
C GLY A 327 10.76 -7.72 -11.02
N GLY A 328 11.99 -7.38 -10.62
CA GLY A 328 12.82 -6.35 -11.26
C GLY A 328 13.28 -5.27 -10.28
N THR A 329 13.79 -4.17 -10.83
CA THR A 329 14.29 -3.04 -10.06
C THR A 329 13.14 -2.33 -9.33
N PRO A 330 13.21 -2.14 -8.01
CA PRO A 330 12.23 -1.35 -7.26
C PRO A 330 12.04 0.05 -7.87
N GLN A 331 10.80 0.52 -7.86
CA GLN A 331 10.40 1.82 -8.39
C GLN A 331 10.05 2.75 -7.25
N SER A 332 10.44 4.02 -7.35
CA SER A 332 10.20 5.05 -6.31
C SER A 332 8.81 5.68 -6.37
N ASN A 333 7.90 5.11 -7.15
CA ASN A 333 6.58 5.69 -7.39
C ASN A 333 5.48 4.63 -7.47
N ALA A 334 4.31 5.00 -6.97
CA ALA A 334 3.06 4.27 -7.08
C ALA A 334 2.18 4.87 -8.18
N TYR A 335 1.27 4.06 -8.73
CA TYR A 335 0.33 4.47 -9.78
C TYR A 335 -1.10 4.30 -9.25
N PHE A 336 -1.82 5.41 -9.13
CA PHE A 336 -3.23 5.44 -8.76
C PHE A 336 -4.05 5.78 -9.99
N LEU A 337 -5.17 5.10 -10.20
CA LEU A 337 -6.15 5.47 -11.22
C LEU A 337 -7.12 6.49 -10.63
N ASN A 338 -7.68 7.35 -11.48
CA ASN A 338 -8.88 8.09 -11.13
C ASN A 338 -10.15 7.26 -11.42
N GLY A 339 -11.32 7.76 -11.01
CA GLY A 339 -12.59 7.03 -11.14
C GLY A 339 -12.92 6.60 -12.57
N ALA A 340 -12.68 7.47 -13.57
CA ALA A 340 -12.92 7.15 -14.98
C ALA A 340 -11.98 6.06 -15.51
N ALA A 341 -10.70 6.06 -15.11
CA ALA A 341 -9.77 5.01 -15.46
C ALA A 341 -10.14 3.68 -14.78
N LEU A 342 -10.48 3.69 -13.49
CA LEU A 342 -10.93 2.46 -12.82
C LEU A 342 -12.21 1.90 -13.46
N GLY A 343 -13.19 2.75 -13.79
CA GLY A 343 -14.42 2.36 -14.48
C GLY A 343 -14.15 1.73 -15.85
N SER A 344 -13.21 2.31 -16.61
CA SER A 344 -12.75 1.74 -17.89
C SER A 344 -12.18 0.34 -17.71
N LEU A 345 -11.28 0.13 -16.73
CA LEU A 345 -10.73 -1.19 -16.44
C LEU A 345 -11.81 -2.20 -16.06
N LYS A 346 -12.73 -1.83 -15.16
CA LYS A 346 -13.85 -2.70 -14.73
C LYS A 346 -14.69 -3.16 -15.92
N SER A 347 -14.93 -2.28 -16.90
CA SER A 347 -15.68 -2.60 -18.12
C SER A 347 -14.90 -3.43 -19.15
N ALA A 348 -13.56 -3.36 -19.11
CA ALA A 348 -12.71 -4.02 -20.09
C ALA A 348 -12.39 -5.48 -19.73
N ILE A 349 -12.43 -5.84 -18.45
CA ILE A 349 -12.13 -7.20 -17.99
C ILE A 349 -13.23 -8.15 -18.47
N SER A 350 -12.81 -9.30 -19.02
CA SER A 350 -13.68 -10.25 -19.72
C SER A 350 -13.80 -11.61 -19.03
N PHE A 351 -13.43 -11.71 -17.76
CA PHE A 351 -13.43 -12.95 -16.97
C PHE A 351 -14.05 -12.75 -15.59
#